data_AF-A0A7C1FRX0-F1
#
_entry.id   AF-A0A7C1FRX0-F1
#
_cell.length_a   1.000
_cell.length_b   1.000
_cell.length_c   1.000
_cell.angle_alpha   90.00
_cell.angle_beta   90.00
_cell.angle_gamma   90.00
#
_symmetry.space_group_name_H-M   'P 1'
#
loop_
_entity.id
_entity.type
_entity.pdbx_description
1 polymer ?
#
loop_
_entity_poly.entity_id
_entity_poly.type
_entity_poly.pdbx_seq_one_letter_code
_entity_poly.pdbx_strand_id
1 'polypeptide(L)'
;MEPVPGSVFGGSRCRSSCPLPFVLATMIVPEQVDLIPRFLMMSQWGLVNTYVPLILLAAVHGFNIFLYRQFFQSLPQEYFDAARVDGASLFRIYRSIVMPLSWPATATLFIFSFLGHWNAFLYPLIYLQNRELWTVQLGLAFFSYTQAGIPIGPMMAASAFVALPPVIVYIIFQRYFMRGVVMSGVKG
;
A
#
# COMPACT_ATOMS: atom_id res chain seq x y z
N MET A 1 13.53 46.61 10.67
CA MET A 1 13.94 45.20 10.81
C MET A 1 12.71 44.42 11.20
N GLU A 2 11.97 43.99 10.19
CA GLU A 2 10.74 43.21 10.35
C GLU A 2 11.08 41.77 10.75
N PRO A 3 10.31 41.15 11.66
CA PRO A 3 10.50 39.75 12.01
C PRO A 3 9.96 38.83 10.91
N VAL A 4 10.78 37.86 10.51
CA VAL A 4 10.48 36.80 9.54
C VAL A 4 9.36 35.88 10.10
N PRO A 5 8.30 35.56 9.34
CA PRO A 5 7.23 34.69 9.81
C PRO A 5 7.66 33.21 9.76
N GLY A 6 8.22 32.74 10.87
CA GLY A 6 8.56 31.34 11.11
C GLY A 6 7.50 30.64 11.95
N SER A 7 6.48 30.05 11.32
CA SER A 7 5.56 29.12 12.00
C SER A 7 4.81 28.23 11.02
N VAL A 8 5.41 27.12 10.58
CA VAL A 8 4.66 26.08 9.83
C VAL A 8 4.86 24.66 10.39
N PHE A 9 5.93 24.37 11.14
CA PHE A 9 6.12 23.01 11.68
C PHE A 9 6.72 22.99 13.08
N GLY A 10 6.24 23.87 13.96
CA GLY A 10 6.40 23.72 15.41
C GLY A 10 5.26 22.86 15.95
N GLY A 11 5.57 21.62 16.36
CA GLY A 11 4.84 20.85 17.37
C GLY A 11 3.31 20.95 17.45
N SER A 12 2.58 21.04 16.32
CA SER A 12 1.12 21.01 16.39
C SER A 12 0.69 19.57 16.64
N ARG A 13 0.45 19.25 17.92
CA ARG A 13 -0.56 18.24 18.27
C ARG A 13 -1.86 18.72 17.61
N CYS A 14 -2.11 18.28 16.38
CA CYS A 14 -3.33 18.55 15.65
C CYS A 14 -4.50 17.91 16.41
N ARG A 15 -5.05 18.65 17.36
CA ARG A 15 -6.15 18.25 18.24
C ARG A 15 -7.52 18.43 17.56
N SER A 16 -7.64 19.27 16.53
CA SER A 16 -8.96 19.67 15.99
C SER A 16 -9.14 19.60 14.46
N SER A 17 -8.09 19.44 13.65
CA SER A 17 -8.21 19.43 12.17
C SER A 17 -7.34 18.38 11.47
N CYS A 18 -7.09 17.24 12.12
CA CYS A 18 -6.40 16.14 11.44
C CYS A 18 -7.32 15.53 10.37
N PRO A 19 -6.86 15.34 9.12
CA PRO A 19 -7.59 14.53 8.13
C PRO A 19 -7.61 13.04 8.53
N LEU A 20 -6.90 12.63 9.59
CA LEU A 20 -6.86 11.24 10.02
C LEU A 20 -8.24 10.65 10.36
N PRO A 21 -9.10 11.29 11.18
CA PRO A 21 -10.47 10.81 11.38
C PRO A 21 -11.24 10.63 10.07
N PHE A 22 -11.01 11.48 9.05
CA PHE A 22 -11.61 11.26 7.72
C PHE A 22 -11.01 10.05 7.00
N VAL A 23 -9.69 9.86 7.01
CA VAL A 23 -9.03 8.67 6.44
C VAL A 23 -9.48 7.40 7.14
N LEU A 24 -9.59 7.42 8.48
CA LEU A 24 -10.11 6.30 9.27
C LEU A 24 -11.58 6.04 8.96
N ALA A 25 -12.40 7.09 8.80
CA ALA A 25 -13.78 6.94 8.37
C ALA A 25 -13.90 6.31 6.98
N THR A 26 -13.00 6.64 6.05
CA THR A 26 -12.98 5.97 4.73
C THR A 26 -12.61 4.49 4.81
N MET A 27 -11.87 4.06 5.83
CA MET A 27 -11.55 2.64 6.05
C MET A 27 -12.72 1.85 6.67
N ILE A 28 -13.73 2.53 7.23
CA ILE A 28 -14.96 1.89 7.72
C ILE A 28 -15.87 1.53 6.54
N VAL A 29 -15.79 2.29 5.45
CA VAL A 29 -16.57 2.01 4.23
C VAL A 29 -15.95 0.77 3.56
N PRO A 30 -16.73 -0.30 3.33
CA PRO A 30 -16.24 -1.46 2.60
C PRO A 30 -15.88 -1.08 1.16
N GLU A 31 -14.73 -1.51 0.67
CA GLU A 31 -14.27 -1.25 -0.70
C GLU A 31 -15.17 -1.88 -1.78
N GLN A 32 -16.10 -2.74 -1.38
CA GLN A 32 -17.11 -3.32 -2.25
C GLN A 32 -18.25 -2.33 -2.54
N VAL A 33 -18.46 -1.31 -1.69
CA VAL A 33 -19.56 -0.36 -1.85
C VAL A 33 -19.30 0.63 -2.99
N ASP A 34 -18.05 1.06 -3.16
CA ASP A 34 -17.65 1.99 -4.22
C ASP A 34 -17.17 1.28 -5.50
N LEU A 35 -17.31 -0.04 -5.57
CA LEU A 35 -16.98 -0.85 -6.74
C LEU A 35 -17.74 -0.42 -7.99
N ILE A 36 -19.08 -0.31 -7.92
CA ILE A 36 -19.93 0.06 -9.06
C ILE A 36 -19.55 1.45 -9.60
N PRO A 37 -19.50 2.52 -8.77
CA PRO A 37 -19.16 3.85 -9.28
C PRO A 37 -17.72 3.91 -9.83
N ARG A 38 -16.74 3.24 -9.21
CA ARG A 38 -15.37 3.16 -9.75
C ARG A 38 -15.32 2.45 -11.10
N PHE A 39 -16.08 1.37 -11.27
CA PHE A 39 -16.17 0.65 -12.53
C PHE A 39 -16.78 1.53 -13.62
N LEU A 40 -17.90 2.22 -13.34
CA LEU A 40 -18.54 3.12 -14.28
C LEU A 40 -17.59 4.24 -14.73
N MET A 41 -16.83 4.83 -13.80
CA MET A 41 -15.83 5.85 -14.12
C MET A 41 -14.76 5.34 -15.08
N MET A 42 -14.19 4.16 -14.80
CA MET A 42 -13.17 3.54 -15.66
C MET A 42 -13.73 3.08 -17.01
N SER A 43 -14.98 2.66 -17.04
CA SER A 43 -15.70 2.28 -18.26
C SER A 43 -15.97 3.50 -19.14
N GLN A 44 -16.43 4.61 -18.56
CA GLN A 44 -16.63 5.88 -19.27
C GLN A 44 -15.32 6.43 -19.85
N TRP A 45 -14.20 6.20 -19.16
CA TRP A 45 -12.87 6.56 -19.66
C TRP A 45 -12.30 5.56 -20.66
N GLY A 46 -12.99 4.44 -20.94
CA GLY A 46 -12.53 3.41 -21.87
C GLY A 46 -11.30 2.64 -21.40
N LEU A 47 -11.00 2.65 -20.10
CA LEU A 47 -9.81 2.00 -19.53
C LEU A 47 -10.08 0.55 -19.10
N VAL A 48 -11.34 0.10 -19.16
CA VAL A 48 -11.70 -1.30 -18.93
C VAL A 48 -10.99 -2.19 -19.97
N ASN A 49 -10.65 -3.40 -19.57
CA ASN A 49 -9.85 -4.35 -20.36
C ASN A 49 -8.39 -3.91 -20.58
N THR A 50 -7.84 -3.17 -19.61
CA THR A 50 -6.41 -2.89 -19.50
C THR A 50 -5.96 -3.07 -18.05
N TYR A 51 -4.65 -3.05 -17.78
CA TYR A 51 -4.13 -3.07 -16.40
C TYR A 51 -4.25 -1.71 -15.69
N VAL A 52 -4.61 -0.64 -16.40
CA VAL A 52 -4.63 0.73 -15.86
C VAL A 52 -5.61 0.89 -14.69
N PRO A 53 -6.87 0.41 -14.75
CA PRO A 53 -7.77 0.49 -13.61
C PRO A 53 -7.20 -0.20 -12.37
N LEU A 54 -6.56 -1.36 -12.54
CA LEU A 54 -5.98 -2.10 -11.43
C LEU A 54 -4.84 -1.33 -10.76
N ILE A 55 -3.98 -0.68 -11.54
CA ILE A 55 -2.84 0.09 -11.01
C ILE A 55 -3.32 1.41 -10.39
N LEU A 56 -4.21 2.13 -11.08
CA LEU A 56 -4.63 3.47 -10.67
C LEU A 56 -5.48 3.43 -9.40
N LEU A 57 -6.42 2.48 -9.30
CA LEU A 57 -7.24 2.30 -8.09
C LEU A 57 -6.40 1.82 -6.91
N ALA A 58 -5.37 1.01 -7.17
CA ALA A 58 -4.45 0.51 -6.16
C ALA A 58 -3.49 1.56 -5.60
N ALA A 59 -3.17 2.60 -6.37
CA ALA A 59 -2.13 3.57 -6.02
C ALA A 59 -2.45 4.37 -4.75
N VAL A 60 -3.73 4.55 -4.43
CA VAL A 60 -4.17 5.36 -3.29
C VAL A 60 -5.07 4.53 -2.37
N HIS A 61 -4.47 3.93 -1.33
CA HIS A 61 -5.19 3.26 -0.25
C HIS A 61 -5.06 4.01 1.08
N GLY A 62 -6.18 4.19 1.77
CA GLY A 62 -6.22 4.82 3.10
C GLY A 62 -5.36 4.10 4.15
N PHE A 63 -5.27 2.77 4.06
CA PHE A 63 -4.40 1.95 4.93
C PHE A 63 -2.93 2.35 4.85
N ASN A 64 -2.42 2.59 3.63
CA ASN A 64 -1.02 2.97 3.41
C ASN A 64 -0.72 4.33 4.02
N ILE A 65 -1.65 5.28 3.88
CA ILE A 65 -1.56 6.62 4.48
C ILE A 65 -1.55 6.53 6.01
N PHE A 66 -2.47 5.74 6.57
CA PHE A 66 -2.56 5.52 8.01
C PHE A 66 -1.26 4.93 8.59
N LEU A 67 -0.73 3.87 7.98
CA LEU A 67 0.51 3.22 8.41
C LEU A 67 1.72 4.14 8.30
N TYR A 68 1.89 4.86 7.19
CA TYR A 68 2.99 5.81 7.05
C TYR A 68 2.92 6.92 8.10
N ARG A 69 1.72 7.44 8.40
CA ARG A 69 1.59 8.43 9.47
C ARG A 69 1.92 7.83 10.83
N GLN A 70 1.46 6.62 11.13
CA GLN A 70 1.79 5.95 12.39
C GLN A 70 3.30 5.78 12.55
N PHE A 71 3.99 5.46 11.45
CA PHE A 71 5.44 5.39 11.43
C PHE A 71 6.11 6.75 11.62
N PHE A 72 5.69 7.81 10.92
CA PHE A 72 6.30 9.12 11.10
C PHE A 72 6.07 9.70 12.50
N GLN A 73 4.97 9.33 13.16
CA GLN A 73 4.71 9.73 14.55
C GLN A 73 5.59 9.01 15.57
N SER A 74 6.19 7.86 15.21
CA SER A 74 7.12 7.16 16.10
C SER A 74 8.56 7.69 16.01
N LEU A 75 8.87 8.50 14.99
CA LEU A 75 10.20 9.09 14.84
C LEU A 75 10.45 10.20 15.88
N PRO A 76 11.62 10.20 16.57
CA PRO A 76 12.01 11.27 17.48
C PRO A 76 12.09 12.63 16.77
N GLN A 77 11.56 13.68 17.41
CA GLN A 77 11.58 15.03 16.83
C GLN A 77 13.00 15.63 16.75
N GLU A 78 13.92 15.15 17.58
CA GLU A 78 15.31 15.59 17.66
C GLU A 78 16.03 15.54 16.30
N TYR A 79 15.76 14.54 15.46
CA TYR A 79 16.33 14.43 14.11
C TYR A 79 15.94 15.62 13.22
N PHE A 80 14.70 16.11 13.37
CA PHE A 80 14.18 17.22 12.58
C PHE A 80 14.63 18.57 13.11
N ASP A 81 14.74 18.71 14.44
CA ASP A 81 15.21 19.93 15.07
C ASP A 81 16.70 20.16 14.80
N ALA A 82 17.53 19.10 14.85
CA ALA A 82 18.94 19.17 14.46
C ALA A 82 19.11 19.64 13.00
N ALA A 83 18.34 19.05 12.07
CA ALA A 83 18.41 19.43 10.66
C ALA A 83 17.97 20.89 10.39
N ARG A 84 17.07 21.43 11.22
CA ARG A 84 16.68 22.85 11.15
C ARG A 84 17.76 23.77 11.68
N VAL A 85 18.42 23.38 12.77
CA VAL A 85 19.58 24.11 13.30
C VAL A 85 20.71 24.15 12.26
N ASP A 86 20.90 23.06 11.51
CA ASP A 86 21.86 22.98 10.40
C ASP A 86 21.42 23.75 9.12
N GLY A 87 20.27 24.43 9.15
CA GLY A 87 19.75 25.19 8.01
C GLY A 87 19.37 24.33 6.80
N ALA A 88 19.10 23.04 6.99
CA ALA A 88 18.74 22.14 5.90
C ALA A 88 17.38 22.52 5.29
N SER A 89 17.31 22.59 3.96
CA SER A 89 16.05 22.79 3.25
C SER A 89 15.10 21.60 3.43
N LEU A 90 13.80 21.84 3.28
CA LEU A 90 12.77 20.80 3.48
C LEU A 90 12.97 19.58 2.57
N PHE A 91 13.41 19.80 1.32
CA PHE A 91 13.75 18.73 0.39
C PHE A 91 14.97 17.92 0.84
N ARG A 92 15.98 18.59 1.42
CA ARG A 92 17.15 17.91 1.97
C ARG A 92 16.75 17.03 3.15
N ILE A 93 15.98 17.57 4.11
CA ILE A 93 15.43 16.81 5.25
C ILE A 93 14.67 15.58 4.78
N TYR A 94 13.79 15.74 3.78
CA TYR A 94 13.04 14.62 3.22
C TYR A 94 13.96 13.54 2.63
N ARG A 95 14.91 13.92 1.79
CA ARG A 95 15.78 12.96 1.09
C ARG A 95 16.81 12.31 2.01
N SER A 96 17.41 13.06 2.94
CA SER A 96 18.54 12.57 3.75
C SER A 96 18.12 11.95 5.08
N ILE A 97 16.94 12.30 5.61
CA ILE A 97 16.47 11.80 6.90
C ILE A 97 15.19 10.98 6.70
N VAL A 98 14.12 11.58 6.18
CA VAL A 98 12.81 10.92 6.12
C VAL A 98 12.83 9.65 5.27
N MET A 99 13.36 9.73 4.04
CA MET A 99 13.44 8.59 3.12
C MET A 99 14.19 7.38 3.70
N PRO A 100 15.46 7.49 4.15
CA PRO A 100 16.19 6.33 4.67
C PRO A 100 15.59 5.79 5.97
N LEU A 101 15.09 6.66 6.87
CA LEU A 101 14.42 6.18 8.08
C LEU A 101 13.10 5.47 7.77
N SER A 102 12.38 5.90 6.73
CA SER A 102 11.11 5.27 6.31
C SER A 102 11.26 3.94 5.59
N TRP A 103 12.48 3.52 5.25
CA TRP A 103 12.71 2.28 4.50
C TRP A 103 12.08 1.02 5.12
N PRO A 104 12.16 0.80 6.46
CA PRO A 104 11.48 -0.34 7.09
C PRO A 104 9.95 -0.28 6.97
N ALA A 105 9.35 0.91 7.06
CA ALA A 105 7.91 1.10 6.89
C ALA A 105 7.49 0.84 5.44
N THR A 106 8.25 1.36 4.48
CA THR A 106 8.04 1.15 3.04
C THR A 106 8.15 -0.33 2.68
N ALA A 107 9.11 -1.07 3.25
CA ALA A 107 9.22 -2.51 3.03
C ALA A 107 7.98 -3.27 3.52
N THR A 108 7.48 -2.94 4.71
CA THR A 108 6.27 -3.57 5.26
C THR A 108 5.04 -3.27 4.40
N LEU A 109 4.88 -2.02 3.99
CA LEU A 109 3.78 -1.61 3.11
C LEU A 109 3.86 -2.25 1.73
N PHE A 110 5.07 -2.38 1.21
CA PHE A 110 5.32 -3.08 -0.04
C PHE A 110 4.90 -4.55 0.05
N ILE A 111 5.26 -5.26 1.12
CA ILE A 111 4.84 -6.66 1.32
C ILE A 111 3.31 -6.76 1.36
N PHE A 112 2.63 -5.95 2.18
CA PHE A 112 1.17 -6.00 2.28
C PHE A 112 0.49 -5.66 0.96
N SER A 113 0.96 -4.62 0.28
CA SER A 113 0.42 -4.21 -1.02
C SER A 113 0.68 -5.30 -2.06
N PHE A 114 1.89 -5.86 -2.13
CA PHE A 114 2.22 -6.93 -3.06
C PHE A 114 1.32 -8.14 -2.84
N LEU A 115 1.18 -8.60 -1.58
CA LEU A 115 0.32 -9.73 -1.25
C LEU A 115 -1.15 -9.46 -1.60
N GLY A 116 -1.65 -8.25 -1.31
CA GLY A 116 -3.03 -7.86 -1.64
C GLY A 116 -3.31 -7.90 -3.13
N HIS A 117 -2.46 -7.27 -3.94
CA HIS A 117 -2.63 -7.23 -5.39
C HIS A 117 -2.31 -8.57 -6.05
N TRP A 118 -1.33 -9.32 -5.54
CA TRP A 118 -1.05 -10.67 -6.00
C TRP A 118 -2.26 -11.56 -5.75
N ASN A 119 -2.88 -11.55 -4.57
CA ASN A 119 -4.05 -12.40 -4.30
C ASN A 119 -5.38 -11.82 -4.80
N ALA A 120 -5.36 -10.69 -5.51
CA ALA A 120 -6.59 -10.06 -5.98
C ALA A 120 -7.28 -10.92 -7.04
N PHE A 121 -8.57 -11.20 -6.81
CA PHE A 121 -9.43 -11.94 -7.74
C PHE A 121 -10.56 -11.06 -8.29
N LEU A 122 -11.29 -10.40 -7.39
CA LEU A 122 -12.51 -9.68 -7.71
C LEU A 122 -12.28 -8.50 -8.66
N TYR A 123 -11.28 -7.65 -8.41
CA TYR A 123 -11.02 -6.51 -9.29
C TYR A 123 -10.53 -6.93 -10.69
N PRO A 124 -9.56 -7.86 -10.83
CA PRO A 124 -9.22 -8.44 -12.13
C PRO A 124 -10.43 -9.01 -12.87
N LEU A 125 -11.31 -9.75 -12.19
CA LEU A 125 -12.52 -10.34 -12.80
C LEU A 125 -13.44 -9.27 -13.41
N ILE A 126 -13.55 -8.10 -12.77
CA ILE A 126 -14.44 -7.02 -13.20
C ILE A 126 -13.81 -6.21 -14.34
N TYR A 127 -12.50 -5.91 -14.25
CA TYR A 127 -11.83 -5.02 -15.19
C TYR A 127 -11.21 -5.73 -16.40
N LEU A 128 -10.87 -7.01 -16.30
CA LEU A 128 -10.18 -7.77 -17.35
C LEU A 128 -11.14 -8.75 -18.02
N GLN A 129 -11.70 -8.35 -19.16
CA GLN A 129 -12.65 -9.17 -19.91
C GLN A 129 -11.95 -10.15 -20.84
N ASN A 130 -10.81 -9.76 -21.42
CA ASN A 130 -10.02 -10.62 -22.29
C ASN A 130 -9.19 -11.63 -21.49
N ARG A 131 -9.26 -12.89 -21.91
CA ARG A 131 -8.53 -14.01 -21.30
C ARG A 131 -7.02 -13.82 -21.31
N GLU A 132 -6.49 -13.15 -22.32
CA GLU A 132 -5.05 -12.88 -22.46
C GLU A 132 -4.50 -11.93 -21.38
N LEU A 133 -5.38 -11.15 -20.75
CA LEU A 133 -5.02 -10.18 -19.71
C LEU A 133 -5.27 -10.72 -18.31
N TRP A 134 -5.76 -11.95 -18.17
CA TRP A 134 -6.11 -12.50 -16.87
C TRP A 134 -4.89 -12.60 -15.96
N THR A 135 -5.08 -12.18 -14.72
CA THR A 135 -4.10 -12.42 -13.67
C THR A 135 -4.01 -13.92 -13.40
N VAL A 136 -2.89 -14.34 -12.83
CA VAL A 136 -2.62 -15.74 -12.52
C VAL A 136 -3.71 -16.34 -11.62
N GLN A 137 -4.26 -15.54 -10.71
CA GLN A 137 -5.29 -15.90 -9.74
C GLN A 137 -6.64 -16.05 -10.42
N LEU A 138 -6.97 -15.14 -11.33
CA LEU A 138 -8.18 -15.22 -12.15
C LEU A 138 -8.12 -16.44 -13.07
N GLY A 139 -6.97 -16.66 -13.74
CA GLY A 139 -6.73 -17.81 -14.60
C GLY A 139 -6.81 -19.14 -13.85
N LEU A 140 -6.24 -19.21 -12.64
CA LEU A 140 -6.29 -20.40 -11.78
C LEU A 140 -7.73 -20.72 -11.33
N ALA A 141 -8.54 -19.71 -11.02
CA ALA A 141 -9.95 -19.92 -10.67
C ALA A 141 -10.76 -20.46 -11.86
N PHE A 142 -10.53 -19.95 -13.06
CA PHE A 142 -11.20 -20.46 -14.27
C PHE A 142 -10.63 -21.79 -14.77
N PHE A 143 -9.41 -22.17 -14.36
CA PHE A 143 -8.84 -23.48 -14.62
C PHE A 143 -9.63 -24.63 -13.96
N SER A 144 -10.36 -24.33 -12.87
CA SER A 144 -11.25 -25.30 -12.21
C SER A 144 -12.51 -25.63 -13.03
N TYR A 145 -12.89 -24.78 -14.00
CA TYR A 145 -14.09 -24.93 -14.82
C TYR A 145 -13.75 -25.65 -16.15
N THR A 146 -13.40 -26.92 -16.07
CA THR A 146 -13.27 -27.78 -17.26
C THR A 146 -14.48 -28.70 -17.38
N GLN A 147 -14.90 -29.00 -18.61
CA GLN A 147 -16.06 -29.88 -18.86
C GLN A 147 -15.84 -31.33 -18.40
N ALA A 148 -14.60 -31.72 -18.09
CA ALA A 148 -14.21 -33.06 -17.66
C ALA A 148 -14.14 -33.24 -16.12
N GLY A 149 -14.55 -32.24 -15.34
CA GLY A 149 -14.43 -32.23 -13.88
C GLY A 149 -13.13 -31.59 -13.39
N ILE A 150 -13.09 -31.20 -12.10
CA ILE A 150 -12.00 -30.41 -11.53
C ILE A 150 -10.68 -31.21 -11.58
N PRO A 151 -9.67 -30.76 -12.34
CA PRO A 151 -8.37 -31.44 -12.41
C PRO A 151 -7.54 -31.10 -11.17
N ILE A 152 -7.85 -31.77 -10.04
CA ILE A 152 -7.27 -31.47 -8.71
C ILE A 152 -5.73 -31.52 -8.74
N GLY A 153 -5.13 -32.54 -9.34
CA GLY A 153 -3.66 -32.69 -9.39
C GLY A 153 -2.95 -31.50 -10.05
N PRO A 154 -3.26 -31.19 -11.32
CA PRO A 154 -2.73 -30.00 -12.00
C PRO A 154 -3.05 -28.69 -11.28
N MET A 155 -4.23 -28.56 -10.68
CA MET A 155 -4.64 -27.35 -9.96
C MET A 155 -3.84 -27.14 -8.68
N MET A 156 -3.57 -28.19 -7.91
CA MET A 156 -2.72 -28.11 -6.72
C MET A 156 -1.27 -27.79 -7.08
N ALA A 157 -0.74 -28.40 -8.15
CA ALA A 157 0.60 -28.08 -8.65
C ALA A 157 0.69 -26.61 -9.09
N ALA A 158 -0.28 -26.12 -9.87
CA ALA A 158 -0.33 -24.72 -10.27
C ALA A 158 -0.40 -23.79 -9.05
N SER A 159 -1.27 -24.07 -8.09
CA SER A 159 -1.41 -23.28 -6.85
C SER A 159 -0.08 -23.18 -6.09
N ALA A 160 0.68 -24.28 -6.00
CA ALA A 160 1.99 -24.28 -5.37
C ALA A 160 2.98 -23.36 -6.11
N PHE A 161 3.01 -23.38 -7.44
CA PHE A 161 3.83 -22.47 -8.24
C PHE A 161 3.41 -21.00 -8.06
N VAL A 162 2.11 -20.72 -8.01
CA VAL A 162 1.57 -19.36 -7.82
C VAL A 162 1.90 -18.79 -6.44
N ALA A 163 2.10 -19.65 -5.44
CA ALA A 163 2.50 -19.25 -4.09
C ALA A 163 4.01 -18.92 -3.97
N LEU A 164 4.86 -19.37 -4.91
CA LEU A 164 6.31 -19.14 -4.83
C LEU A 164 6.71 -17.65 -4.85
N PRO A 165 6.19 -16.78 -5.75
CA PRO A 165 6.62 -15.39 -5.79
C PRO A 165 6.31 -14.62 -4.48
N PRO A 166 5.11 -14.73 -3.87
CA PRO A 166 4.86 -14.22 -2.52
C PRO A 166 5.86 -14.66 -1.47
N VAL A 167 6.21 -15.95 -1.45
CA VAL A 167 7.18 -16.50 -0.49
C VAL A 167 8.57 -15.92 -0.71
N ILE A 168 9.02 -15.80 -1.96
CA ILE A 168 10.31 -15.21 -2.31
C ILE A 168 10.36 -13.73 -1.87
N VAL A 169 9.32 -12.96 -2.19
CA VAL A 169 9.22 -11.56 -1.75
C VAL A 169 9.27 -11.46 -0.23
N TYR A 170 8.51 -12.30 0.47
CA TYR A 170 8.55 -12.34 1.93
C TYR A 170 9.96 -12.63 2.45
N ILE A 171 10.65 -13.65 1.92
CA ILE A 171 12.00 -14.02 2.35
C ILE A 171 13.01 -12.88 2.14
N ILE A 172 12.89 -12.12 1.05
CA ILE A 172 13.77 -10.97 0.77
C ILE A 172 13.52 -9.83 1.76
N PHE A 173 12.26 -9.55 2.08
CA PHE A 173 11.87 -8.38 2.87
C PHE A 173 11.64 -8.64 4.37
N GLN A 174 11.60 -9.90 4.83
CA GLN A 174 11.35 -10.29 6.24
C GLN A 174 12.31 -9.60 7.23
N ARG A 175 13.57 -9.35 6.83
CA ARG A 175 14.56 -8.69 7.68
C ARG A 175 14.19 -7.25 8.05
N TYR A 176 13.42 -6.57 7.19
CA TYR A 176 12.93 -5.21 7.45
C TYR A 176 11.69 -5.21 8.33
N PHE A 177 10.82 -6.22 8.14
CA PHE A 177 9.65 -6.43 8.99
C PHE A 177 10.06 -6.63 10.46
N MET A 178 11.06 -7.49 10.72
CA MET A 178 11.58 -7.72 12.08
C MET A 178 12.15 -6.45 12.73
N ARG A 179 12.83 -5.59 11.96
CA ARG A 179 13.36 -4.31 12.48
C ARG A 179 12.25 -3.30 12.81
N GLY A 180 11.16 -3.29 12.05
CA GLY A 180 10.01 -2.43 12.28
C GLY A 180 9.23 -2.81 13.55
N VAL A 181 9.01 -4.10 13.79
CA VAL A 181 8.31 -4.61 14.99
C VAL A 181 9.11 -4.34 16.27
N VAL A 182 10.44 -4.47 16.22
CA VAL A 182 11.31 -4.21 17.39
C VAL A 182 11.27 -2.73 17.80
N MET A 183 11.23 -1.78 16.85
CA MET A 183 11.11 -0.34 17.17
C MET A 183 9.76 0.02 17.82
N SER A 184 8.69 -0.74 17.57
CA SER A 184 7.40 -0.59 18.26
C SER A 184 7.29 -1.34 19.60
N GLY A 185 8.18 -2.33 19.85
CA GLY A 185 8.13 -3.19 21.05
C GLY A 185 9.03 -2.77 22.21
N VAL A 186 10.05 -1.93 21.99
CA VAL A 186 11.04 -1.53 23.03
C VAL A 186 10.56 -0.33 23.88
N LYS A 187 9.25 -0.08 23.93
CA LYS A 187 8.63 0.75 24.98
C LYS A 187 7.95 -0.14 26.00
N GLY A 188 8.78 -0.85 26.75
CA GLY A 188 8.44 -1.62 27.95
C GLY A 188 9.66 -1.62 28.87
#